data_AF-A0A7S3XAA6-F1
#
_entry.id   AF-A0A7S3XAA6-F1
#
_cell.length_a   1.000
_cell.length_b   1.000
_cell.length_c   1.000
_cell.angle_alpha   90.00
_cell.angle_beta   90.00
_cell.angle_gamma   90.00
#
_symmetry.space_group_name_H-M   'P 1'
#
loop_
_entity.id
_entity.type
_entity.pdbx_description
1 polymer ?
#
loop_
_entity_poly.entity_id
_entity_poly.type
_entity_poly.pdbx_seq_one_letter_code
_entity_poly.pdbx_strand_id
1 'polypeptide(L)'
;KQKKHKAVQLRRLRKGSLRQALMSGLKAKSGRSDLEFNEASSLAARKMSQTPLKERGGYPLVRAKGSKDPAKWMTKNGKEVIVDFSRAAWLPDDWGQGVKITNKTSHSTGGSGGTYTVFMSPEGNTFYHKHAAEAFAGRSFDFKDGFKGQLRVAWLNGQQIQTDNDTDKSFFKLLSAHERRNLPKKSDLHFCVVSARRTRTPEAVKDVAMVEAAFRRAGVTPT
;
A
#
# COMPACT_ATOMS: atom_id res chain seq x y z
N LYS A 1 32.77 -36.95 0.91
CA LYS A 1 31.40 -36.60 1.37
C LYS A 1 31.20 -35.09 1.28
N GLN A 2 30.66 -34.56 0.17
CA GLN A 2 30.41 -33.12 -0.01
C GLN A 2 29.18 -32.69 0.79
N LYS A 3 29.35 -31.73 1.72
CA LYS A 3 28.24 -31.09 2.43
C LYS A 3 27.50 -30.19 1.44
N LYS A 4 26.31 -30.61 1.01
CA LYS A 4 25.36 -29.74 0.29
C LYS A 4 25.02 -28.54 1.19
N HIS A 5 25.61 -27.39 0.91
CA HIS A 5 25.12 -26.12 1.44
C HIS A 5 23.69 -25.93 0.93
N LYS A 6 22.68 -26.20 1.77
CA LYS A 6 21.32 -25.72 1.53
C LYS A 6 21.42 -24.20 1.47
N ALA A 7 21.36 -23.65 0.26
CA ALA A 7 21.16 -22.23 0.08
C ALA A 7 19.93 -21.86 0.89
N VAL A 8 20.14 -21.12 1.99
CA VAL A 8 19.06 -20.46 2.71
C VAL A 8 18.54 -19.45 1.70
N GLN A 9 17.56 -19.86 0.87
CA GLN A 9 16.71 -18.96 0.15
C GLN A 9 16.13 -18.07 1.24
N LEU A 10 16.71 -16.87 1.40
CA LEU A 10 16.11 -15.78 2.13
C LEU A 10 14.75 -15.63 1.48
N ARG A 11 13.73 -16.30 2.04
CA ARG A 11 12.34 -15.97 1.87
C ARG A 11 12.32 -14.50 2.27
N ARG A 12 12.45 -13.60 1.29
CA ARG A 12 12.12 -12.19 1.46
C ARG A 12 10.78 -12.27 2.13
N LEU A 13 10.74 -11.96 3.43
CA LEU A 13 9.51 -11.82 4.18
C LEU A 13 8.70 -10.87 3.32
N ARG A 14 7.75 -11.42 2.56
CA ARG A 14 6.83 -10.65 1.73
C ARG A 14 5.99 -9.95 2.78
N LYS A 15 6.48 -8.82 3.27
CA LYS A 15 5.78 -7.98 4.24
C LYS A 15 4.44 -7.70 3.60
N GLY A 16 3.40 -8.29 4.18
CA GLY A 16 2.06 -8.13 3.64
C GLY A 16 1.71 -6.65 3.70
N SER A 17 1.35 -6.07 2.56
CA SER A 17 0.93 -4.67 2.51
C SER A 17 -0.32 -4.45 3.36
N LEU A 18 -0.61 -3.22 3.79
CA LEU A 18 -1.88 -2.91 4.48
C LEU A 18 -3.10 -3.33 3.64
N ARG A 19 -2.99 -3.26 2.31
CA ARG A 19 -4.02 -3.78 1.40
C ARG A 19 -4.20 -5.29 1.57
N GLN A 20 -3.12 -6.06 1.63
CA GLN A 20 -3.22 -7.50 1.86
C GLN A 20 -3.85 -7.81 3.22
N ALA A 21 -3.52 -7.04 4.26
CA ALA A 21 -4.15 -7.15 5.57
C ALA A 21 -5.66 -6.88 5.51
N LEU A 22 -6.07 -5.82 4.81
CA LEU A 22 -7.48 -5.52 4.57
C LEU A 22 -8.18 -6.67 3.85
N MET A 23 -7.60 -7.15 2.74
CA MET A 23 -8.19 -8.22 1.94
C MET A 23 -8.32 -9.54 2.73
N SER A 24 -7.28 -9.93 3.47
CA SER A 24 -7.30 -11.12 4.33
C SER A 24 -8.39 -11.00 5.41
N GLY A 25 -8.48 -9.86 6.08
CA GLY A 25 -9.52 -9.61 7.09
C GLY A 25 -10.94 -9.65 6.51
N LEU A 26 -11.14 -9.09 5.31
CA LEU A 26 -12.45 -9.12 4.64
C LEU A 26 -12.83 -10.54 4.19
N LYS A 27 -11.87 -11.32 3.67
CA LYS A 27 -12.11 -12.71 3.31
C LYS A 27 -12.46 -13.56 4.53
N ALA A 28 -11.73 -13.40 5.63
CA ALA A 28 -12.06 -14.07 6.90
C ALA A 28 -13.48 -13.73 7.39
N LYS A 29 -13.87 -12.45 7.31
CA LYS A 29 -15.23 -11.98 7.67
C LYS A 29 -16.34 -12.42 6.71
N SER A 30 -16.00 -12.88 5.51
CA SER A 30 -17.01 -13.27 4.51
C SER A 30 -17.77 -14.56 4.87
N GLY A 31 -17.26 -15.36 5.82
CA GLY A 31 -17.82 -16.66 6.18
C GLY A 31 -17.60 -17.75 5.11
N ARG A 32 -16.84 -17.45 4.05
CA ARG A 32 -16.51 -18.40 2.98
C ARG A 32 -15.27 -19.21 3.35
N SER A 33 -15.48 -20.44 3.82
CA SER A 33 -14.41 -21.40 4.11
C SER A 33 -13.70 -21.93 2.86
N ASP A 34 -14.28 -21.72 1.67
CA ASP A 34 -13.71 -22.13 0.39
C ASP A 34 -12.64 -21.16 -0.16
N LEU A 35 -12.41 -20.03 0.51
CA LEU A 35 -11.44 -19.03 0.08
C LEU A 35 -10.06 -19.29 0.65
N GLU A 36 -9.08 -19.35 -0.23
CA GLU A 36 -7.67 -19.37 0.14
C GLU A 36 -7.16 -17.94 0.32
N PHE A 37 -6.57 -17.66 1.48
CA PHE A 37 -5.84 -16.43 1.70
C PHE A 37 -4.74 -16.62 2.73
N ASN A 38 -3.64 -15.89 2.51
CA ASN A 38 -2.58 -15.80 3.50
C ASN A 38 -3.02 -14.85 4.61
N GLU A 39 -3.01 -15.33 5.85
CA GLU A 39 -3.20 -14.47 7.00
C GLU A 39 -2.16 -13.35 7.00
N ALA A 40 -2.62 -12.13 7.26
CA ALA A 40 -1.71 -11.02 7.45
C ALA A 40 -1.02 -11.12 8.81
N SER A 41 0.25 -10.73 8.87
CA SER A 41 0.96 -10.63 10.15
C SER A 41 0.16 -9.75 11.14
N SER A 42 0.16 -10.11 12.42
CA SER A 42 -0.53 -9.35 13.47
C SER A 42 -0.16 -7.87 13.48
N LEU A 43 1.09 -7.54 13.17
CA LEU A 43 1.57 -6.17 13.02
C LEU A 43 0.89 -5.42 11.86
N ALA A 44 0.82 -6.03 10.67
CA ALA A 44 0.16 -5.44 9.51
C ALA A 44 -1.36 -5.27 9.75
N ALA A 45 -2.00 -6.25 10.40
CA ALA A 45 -3.41 -6.16 10.80
C ALA A 45 -3.64 -5.01 11.80
N ARG A 46 -2.79 -4.86 12.82
CA ARG A 46 -2.86 -3.76 13.79
C ARG A 46 -2.62 -2.40 13.13
N LYS A 47 -1.61 -2.27 12.26
CA LYS A 47 -1.37 -1.01 11.54
C LYS A 47 -2.54 -0.66 10.62
N MET A 48 -3.13 -1.65 9.96
CA MET A 48 -4.30 -1.46 9.09
C MET A 48 -5.49 -0.95 9.90
N SER A 49 -5.74 -1.47 11.11
CA SER A 49 -6.84 -0.99 11.95
C SER A 49 -6.58 0.40 12.54
N GLN A 50 -5.31 0.72 12.84
CA GLN A 50 -4.90 2.03 13.36
C GLN A 50 -4.88 3.13 12.30
N THR A 51 -4.72 2.80 11.01
CA THR A 51 -4.65 3.81 9.95
C THR A 51 -6.01 4.51 9.79
N PRO A 52 -6.08 5.84 10.05
CA PRO A 52 -7.33 6.60 9.92
C PRO A 52 -7.94 6.44 8.53
N LEU A 53 -9.27 6.40 8.47
CA LEU A 53 -9.99 6.20 7.21
C LEU A 53 -9.60 7.23 6.13
N LYS A 54 -9.42 8.49 6.54
CA LYS A 54 -9.06 9.62 5.68
C LYS A 54 -7.65 9.50 5.05
N GLU A 55 -6.78 8.71 5.66
CA GLU A 55 -5.40 8.52 5.21
C GLU A 55 -5.25 7.35 4.23
N ARG A 56 -6.28 6.50 4.10
CA ARG A 56 -6.25 5.36 3.19
C ARG A 56 -6.22 5.82 1.73
N GLY A 57 -5.51 5.07 0.87
CA GLY A 57 -5.32 5.42 -0.54
C GLY A 57 -6.63 5.60 -1.33
N GLY A 58 -7.65 4.81 -1.01
CA GLY A 58 -8.96 4.87 -1.65
C GLY A 58 -9.86 6.01 -1.18
N TYR A 59 -9.51 6.74 -0.11
CA TYR A 59 -10.31 7.87 0.38
C TYR A 59 -10.24 9.04 -0.63
N PRO A 60 -11.35 9.72 -0.97
CA PRO A 60 -11.32 10.87 -1.87
C PRO A 60 -10.38 11.96 -1.34
N LEU A 61 -9.53 12.53 -2.20
CA LEU A 61 -8.64 13.62 -1.81
C LEU A 61 -9.41 14.92 -1.60
N VAL A 62 -10.44 15.14 -2.42
CA VAL A 62 -11.33 16.29 -2.38
C VAL A 62 -12.75 15.81 -2.09
N ARG A 63 -13.49 16.53 -1.25
CA ARG A 63 -14.89 16.22 -0.96
C ARG A 63 -15.77 17.42 -1.25
N ALA A 64 -16.64 17.29 -2.23
CA ALA A 64 -17.69 18.26 -2.48
C ALA A 64 -18.67 18.31 -1.29
N LYS A 65 -19.23 19.49 -1.03
CA LYS A 65 -20.33 19.65 -0.05
C LYS A 65 -21.49 18.74 -0.47
N GLY A 66 -22.01 17.96 0.47
CA GLY A 66 -23.07 16.98 0.18
C GLY A 66 -22.59 15.62 -0.35
N SER A 67 -21.29 15.44 -0.60
CA SER A 67 -20.75 14.13 -0.98
C SER A 67 -21.01 13.07 0.09
N LYS A 68 -21.33 11.84 -0.34
CA LYS A 68 -21.63 10.73 0.56
C LYS A 68 -20.39 10.38 1.40
N ASP A 69 -20.60 10.22 2.71
CA ASP A 69 -19.52 9.89 3.64
C ASP A 69 -18.88 8.52 3.32
N PRO A 70 -17.56 8.45 3.07
CA PRO A 70 -16.88 7.19 2.80
C PRO A 70 -16.99 6.14 3.91
N ALA A 71 -17.25 6.55 5.15
CA ALA A 71 -17.53 5.62 6.25
C ALA A 71 -18.88 4.91 6.13
N LYS A 72 -19.80 5.43 5.30
CA LYS A 72 -21.16 4.93 5.09
C LYS A 72 -21.39 4.49 3.64
N TRP A 73 -20.32 4.18 2.91
CA TRP A 73 -20.45 3.72 1.54
C TRP A 73 -21.08 2.33 1.50
N MET A 74 -22.11 2.23 0.64
CA MET A 74 -22.90 1.03 0.43
C MET A 74 -23.10 0.88 -1.07
N THR A 75 -23.03 -0.35 -1.55
CA THR A 75 -23.46 -0.69 -2.91
C THR A 75 -24.97 -0.54 -3.08
N LYS A 76 -25.46 -0.53 -4.32
CA LYS A 76 -26.91 -0.55 -4.64
C LYS A 76 -27.66 -1.69 -3.93
N ASN A 77 -26.98 -2.81 -3.66
CA ASN A 77 -27.56 -3.98 -3.00
C ASN A 77 -27.35 -3.97 -1.47
N GLY A 78 -27.04 -2.81 -0.87
CA GLY A 78 -26.88 -2.67 0.58
C GLY A 78 -25.64 -3.37 1.15
N LYS A 79 -24.64 -3.71 0.33
CA LYS A 79 -23.37 -4.26 0.83
C LYS A 79 -22.41 -3.13 1.18
N GLU A 80 -21.80 -3.21 2.36
CA GLU A 80 -20.79 -2.27 2.83
C GLU A 80 -19.56 -2.24 1.90
N VAL A 81 -19.02 -1.05 1.70
CA VAL A 81 -17.79 -0.81 0.95
C VAL A 81 -16.76 -0.21 1.91
N ILE A 82 -15.67 -0.92 2.13
CA ILE A 82 -14.57 -0.46 2.98
C ILE A 82 -13.55 0.27 2.13
N VAL A 83 -13.12 1.47 2.56
CA VAL A 83 -12.10 2.25 1.85
C VAL A 83 -10.80 1.47 1.72
N ASP A 84 -10.30 1.35 0.49
CA ASP A 84 -9.11 0.56 0.12
C ASP A 84 -7.81 1.29 0.53
N PHE A 85 -6.74 0.54 0.76
CA PHE A 85 -5.38 1.07 0.93
C PHE A 85 -4.67 1.34 -0.40
N SER A 86 -5.24 0.90 -1.52
CA SER A 86 -4.78 1.27 -2.86
C SER A 86 -5.75 2.19 -3.58
N ARG A 87 -5.30 2.71 -4.72
CA ARG A 87 -6.07 3.57 -5.60
C ARG A 87 -5.68 3.29 -7.05
N ALA A 88 -6.63 3.31 -7.96
CA ALA A 88 -6.35 3.25 -9.39
C ALA A 88 -5.64 4.53 -9.85
N ALA A 89 -4.68 4.38 -10.77
CA ALA A 89 -3.83 5.47 -11.25
C ALA A 89 -4.59 6.52 -12.08
N TRP A 90 -5.82 6.22 -12.49
CA TRP A 90 -6.67 7.09 -13.27
C TRP A 90 -7.82 7.72 -12.47
N LEU A 91 -7.96 7.41 -11.18
CA LEU A 91 -9.16 7.76 -10.43
C LEU A 91 -9.13 9.23 -9.94
N PRO A 92 -10.07 10.09 -10.38
CA PRO A 92 -10.10 11.51 -10.03
C PRO A 92 -10.10 11.79 -8.53
N ASP A 93 -9.61 12.96 -8.13
CA ASP A 93 -9.41 13.34 -6.72
C ASP A 93 -10.69 13.32 -5.86
N ASP A 94 -11.85 13.57 -6.44
CA ASP A 94 -13.16 13.57 -5.78
C ASP A 94 -13.83 12.18 -5.75
N TRP A 95 -13.27 11.21 -6.46
CA TRP A 95 -13.74 9.83 -6.47
C TRP A 95 -13.06 8.97 -5.40
N GLY A 96 -13.72 7.88 -5.05
CA GLY A 96 -13.30 6.91 -4.05
C GLY A 96 -12.96 5.54 -4.62
N GLN A 97 -12.06 4.81 -3.97
CA GLN A 97 -11.87 3.38 -4.18
C GLN A 97 -12.16 2.62 -2.88
N GLY A 98 -12.90 1.54 -2.99
CA GLY A 98 -13.19 0.66 -1.88
C GLY A 98 -13.11 -0.81 -2.27
N VAL A 99 -13.29 -1.66 -1.27
CA VAL A 99 -13.40 -3.10 -1.40
C VAL A 99 -14.69 -3.53 -0.73
N LYS A 100 -15.45 -4.39 -1.42
CA LYS A 100 -16.62 -5.07 -0.85
C LYS A 100 -16.39 -6.57 -0.79
N ILE A 101 -17.08 -7.23 0.14
CA ILE A 101 -17.16 -8.70 0.20
C ILE A 101 -18.15 -9.21 -0.86
N THR A 102 -17.85 -10.35 -1.47
CA THR A 102 -18.78 -11.03 -2.39
C THR A 102 -19.61 -12.09 -1.66
N ASN A 103 -20.88 -12.24 -2.05
CA ASN A 103 -21.68 -13.34 -1.56
C ASN A 103 -21.19 -14.66 -2.20
N LYS A 104 -21.39 -15.78 -1.51
CA LYS A 104 -21.28 -17.09 -2.12
C LYS A 104 -22.41 -17.26 -3.14
N THR A 105 -22.06 -17.67 -4.34
CA THR A 105 -23.01 -18.00 -5.43
C THR A 105 -22.86 -19.47 -5.80
N SER A 106 -23.81 -20.04 -6.55
CA SER A 106 -23.70 -21.40 -7.10
C SER A 106 -22.43 -21.62 -7.93
N HIS A 107 -21.94 -20.57 -8.58
CA HIS A 107 -20.72 -20.58 -9.39
C HIS A 107 -19.44 -20.25 -8.60
N SER A 108 -19.55 -20.06 -7.28
CA SER A 108 -18.39 -19.82 -6.44
C SER A 108 -17.61 -21.13 -6.23
N THR A 109 -16.68 -21.40 -7.14
CA THR A 109 -15.63 -22.39 -6.93
C THR A 109 -14.55 -21.77 -6.04
N GLY A 110 -13.88 -22.60 -5.23
CA GLY A 110 -12.87 -22.14 -4.28
C GLY A 110 -11.74 -21.34 -4.94
N GLY A 111 -10.92 -20.66 -4.12
CA GLY A 111 -9.71 -19.98 -4.59
C GLY A 111 -9.52 -18.56 -4.05
N SER A 112 -8.89 -17.70 -4.84
CA SER A 112 -8.40 -16.39 -4.39
C SER A 112 -9.42 -15.24 -4.46
N GLY A 113 -10.69 -15.55 -4.75
CA GLY A 113 -11.79 -14.59 -4.84
C GLY A 113 -12.27 -14.01 -3.49
N GLY A 114 -13.56 -13.67 -3.41
CA GLY A 114 -14.22 -13.25 -2.16
C GLY A 114 -14.35 -11.75 -1.92
N THR A 115 -13.68 -10.94 -2.73
CA THR A 115 -13.72 -9.46 -2.64
C THR A 115 -13.75 -8.83 -4.02
N TYR A 116 -14.44 -7.70 -4.17
CA TYR A 116 -14.36 -6.88 -5.37
C TYR A 116 -13.86 -5.47 -5.04
N THR A 117 -12.93 -4.97 -5.85
CA THR A 117 -12.60 -3.55 -5.88
C THR A 117 -13.74 -2.81 -6.53
N VAL A 118 -14.13 -1.68 -5.95
CA VAL A 118 -15.19 -0.81 -6.46
C VAL A 118 -14.73 0.64 -6.46
N PHE A 119 -15.28 1.41 -7.39
CA PHE A 119 -15.10 2.85 -7.51
C PHE A 119 -16.38 3.55 -7.08
N MET A 120 -16.24 4.59 -6.27
CA MET A 120 -17.35 5.30 -5.65
C MET A 120 -17.37 6.74 -6.17
N SER A 121 -18.49 7.16 -6.76
CA SER A 121 -18.68 8.57 -7.14
C SER A 121 -18.91 9.45 -5.90
N PRO A 122 -18.80 10.78 -6.00
CA PRO A 122 -19.11 11.70 -4.91
C PRO A 122 -20.54 11.54 -4.35
N GLU A 123 -21.50 11.16 -5.19
CA GLU A 123 -22.91 10.90 -4.84
C GLU A 123 -23.09 9.52 -4.17
N GLY A 124 -22.05 8.69 -4.17
CA GLY A 124 -22.06 7.35 -3.59
C GLY A 124 -22.54 6.25 -4.52
N ASN A 125 -22.52 6.47 -5.84
CA ASN A 125 -22.77 5.40 -6.82
C ASN A 125 -21.57 4.46 -6.90
N THR A 126 -21.83 3.17 -7.08
CA THR A 126 -20.79 2.12 -7.12
C THR A 126 -20.57 1.62 -8.54
N PHE A 127 -19.30 1.54 -8.95
CA PHE A 127 -18.87 1.01 -10.25
C PHE A 127 -17.78 -0.04 -10.07
N TYR A 128 -17.68 -1.00 -10.99
CA TYR A 128 -16.66 -2.07 -10.96
C TYR A 128 -15.59 -1.88 -12.04
N HIS A 129 -15.86 -1.04 -13.03
CA HIS A 129 -15.01 -0.84 -14.19
C HIS A 129 -14.88 0.64 -14.50
N LYS A 130 -13.72 1.02 -15.06
CA LYS A 130 -13.39 2.38 -15.46
C LYS A 130 -14.43 2.97 -16.42
N HIS A 131 -14.74 2.26 -17.51
CA HIS A 131 -15.66 2.74 -18.55
C HIS A 131 -17.05 3.08 -18.00
N ALA A 132 -17.56 2.32 -17.01
CA ALA A 132 -18.85 2.59 -16.39
C ALA A 132 -18.81 3.84 -15.50
N ALA A 133 -17.69 4.05 -14.80
CA ALA A 133 -17.47 5.26 -14.01
C ALA A 133 -17.30 6.50 -14.91
N GLU A 134 -16.57 6.39 -16.02
CA GLU A 134 -16.39 7.44 -17.03
C GLU A 134 -17.72 7.81 -17.69
N ALA A 135 -18.53 6.81 -18.08
CA ALA A 135 -19.86 7.04 -18.63
C ALA A 135 -20.77 7.79 -17.66
N PHE A 136 -20.72 7.45 -16.36
CA PHE A 136 -21.46 8.17 -15.33
C PHE A 136 -20.94 9.60 -15.13
N ALA A 137 -19.62 9.80 -15.17
CA ALA A 137 -19.00 11.11 -15.02
C ALA A 137 -19.18 12.01 -16.25
N GLY A 138 -19.61 11.47 -17.39
CA GLY A 138 -19.73 12.21 -18.65
C GLY A 138 -18.38 12.60 -19.26
N ARG A 139 -17.27 11.99 -18.83
CA ARG A 139 -15.93 12.24 -19.36
C ARG A 139 -14.99 11.04 -19.17
N SER A 140 -13.95 10.97 -19.99
CA SER A 140 -12.86 10.03 -19.77
C SER A 140 -11.99 10.43 -18.57
N PHE A 141 -11.39 9.43 -17.94
CA PHE A 141 -10.40 9.59 -16.88
C PHE A 141 -9.02 9.25 -17.41
N ASP A 142 -7.99 9.96 -16.98
CA ASP A 142 -6.62 9.71 -17.38
C ASP A 142 -5.66 9.63 -16.18
N PHE A 143 -4.37 9.44 -16.45
CA PHE A 143 -3.36 9.37 -15.40
C PHE A 143 -3.18 10.69 -14.62
N LYS A 144 -3.54 11.84 -15.21
CA LYS A 144 -3.45 13.15 -14.56
C LYS A 144 -4.52 13.27 -13.49
N ASP A 145 -5.72 12.76 -13.75
CA ASP A 145 -6.81 12.69 -12.77
C ASP A 145 -6.39 11.93 -11.50
N GLY A 146 -5.66 10.82 -11.63
CA GLY A 146 -5.29 9.96 -10.50
C GLY A 146 -3.91 10.22 -9.90
N PHE A 147 -3.13 11.16 -10.44
CA PHE A 147 -1.72 11.37 -10.07
C PHE A 147 -1.55 11.67 -8.57
N LYS A 148 -2.30 12.63 -8.01
CA LYS A 148 -2.21 12.97 -6.58
C LYS A 148 -2.61 11.80 -5.69
N GLY A 149 -3.56 10.99 -6.16
CA GLY A 149 -3.97 9.77 -5.50
C GLY A 149 -2.84 8.74 -5.43
N GLN A 150 -2.05 8.61 -6.49
CA GLN A 150 -0.86 7.76 -6.50
C GLN A 150 0.22 8.28 -5.54
N LEU A 151 0.41 9.60 -5.43
CA LEU A 151 1.32 10.19 -4.44
C LEU A 151 0.91 9.81 -3.01
N ARG A 152 -0.39 9.83 -2.68
CA ARG A 152 -0.89 9.37 -1.37
C ARG A 152 -0.62 7.87 -1.15
N VAL A 153 -0.81 7.03 -2.16
CA VAL A 153 -0.53 5.59 -2.04
C VAL A 153 0.97 5.35 -1.82
N ALA A 154 1.83 6.05 -2.56
CA ALA A 154 3.28 5.98 -2.39
C ALA A 154 3.69 6.43 -0.98
N TRP A 155 3.11 7.52 -0.49
CA TRP A 155 3.30 8.03 0.86
C TRP A 155 2.98 6.99 1.93
N LEU A 156 1.78 6.39 1.84
CA LEU A 156 1.29 5.39 2.77
C LEU A 156 2.16 4.11 2.75
N ASN A 157 2.66 3.72 1.57
CA ASN A 157 3.61 2.61 1.45
C ASN A 157 4.98 2.96 2.07
N GLY A 158 5.46 4.20 1.91
CA GLY A 158 6.69 4.68 2.56
C GLY A 158 6.62 4.63 4.08
N GLN A 159 5.51 5.08 4.67
CA GLN A 159 5.28 5.03 6.12
C GLN A 159 5.27 3.59 6.68
N GLN A 160 4.73 2.63 5.93
CA GLN A 160 4.77 1.21 6.31
C GLN A 160 6.20 0.66 6.38
N ILE A 161 7.05 1.05 5.42
CA ILE A 161 8.45 0.60 5.36
C ILE A 161 9.26 1.19 6.52
N GLN A 162 9.02 2.47 6.86
CA GLN A 162 9.77 3.17 7.90
C GLN A 162 9.48 2.65 9.31
N THR A 163 8.21 2.36 9.60
CA THR A 163 7.76 1.94 10.95
C THR A 163 8.21 0.54 11.39
N ASP A 164 8.92 -0.20 10.54
CA ASP A 164 9.46 -1.54 10.86
C ASP A 164 10.99 -1.57 11.05
N ASN A 165 11.70 -0.48 10.74
CA ASN A 165 13.17 -0.45 10.74
C ASN A 165 13.75 0.25 11.99
N ASP A 166 12.97 0.38 13.05
CA ASP A 166 13.22 1.40 14.08
C ASP A 166 14.28 1.05 15.13
N THR A 167 15.36 0.38 14.76
CA THR A 167 16.66 0.56 15.43
C THR A 167 17.80 0.26 14.47
N ASP A 168 18.88 1.04 14.49
CA ASP A 168 20.15 0.66 13.84
C ASP A 168 20.59 -0.77 14.27
N LYS A 169 20.18 -1.20 15.47
CA LYS A 169 20.37 -2.56 16.00
C LYS A 169 19.73 -3.65 15.13
N SER A 170 18.60 -3.41 14.47
CA SER A 170 17.97 -4.43 13.61
C SER A 170 18.66 -4.55 12.26
N PHE A 171 19.27 -3.49 11.75
CA PHE A 171 20.08 -3.52 10.52
C PHE A 171 21.30 -4.43 10.70
N PHE A 172 22.04 -4.27 11.80
CA PHE A 172 23.20 -5.13 12.07
C PHE A 172 22.81 -6.59 12.33
N LYS A 173 21.58 -6.90 12.74
CA LYS A 173 21.08 -8.28 12.88
C LYS A 173 20.98 -9.01 11.53
N LEU A 174 20.93 -8.30 10.41
CA LEU A 174 20.94 -8.91 9.08
C LEU A 174 22.34 -9.34 8.63
N LEU A 175 23.39 -8.78 9.23
CA LEU A 175 24.78 -9.13 8.91
C LEU A 175 25.20 -10.39 9.67
N SER A 176 25.75 -11.35 8.95
CA SER A 176 26.43 -12.51 9.50
C SER A 176 27.67 -12.11 10.33
N ALA A 177 28.16 -13.02 11.17
CA ALA A 177 29.38 -12.80 11.93
C ALA A 177 30.63 -12.59 11.04
N HIS A 178 30.60 -13.06 9.79
CA HIS A 178 31.66 -12.80 8.83
C HIS A 178 31.57 -11.36 8.28
N GLU A 179 30.40 -10.94 7.81
CA GLU A 179 30.19 -9.58 7.28
C GLU A 179 30.44 -8.49 8.33
N ARG A 180 30.07 -8.73 9.59
CA ARG A 180 30.33 -7.78 10.69
C ARG A 180 31.81 -7.53 10.94
N ARG A 181 32.70 -8.49 10.64
CA ARG A 181 34.15 -8.34 10.79
C ARG A 181 34.77 -7.44 9.73
N ASN A 182 34.08 -7.27 8.61
CA ASN A 182 34.53 -6.43 7.49
C ASN A 182 33.97 -5.00 7.58
N LEU A 183 33.21 -4.65 8.63
CA LEU A 183 32.75 -3.29 8.85
C LEU A 183 33.94 -2.41 9.25
N PRO A 184 34.10 -1.22 8.64
CA PRO A 184 35.16 -0.28 9.04
C PRO A 184 35.01 0.15 10.49
N LYS A 185 36.11 0.58 11.11
CA LYS A 185 36.04 1.21 12.44
C LYS A 185 35.21 2.49 12.33
N LYS A 186 34.51 2.86 13.40
CA LYS A 186 33.65 4.05 13.45
C LYS A 186 34.41 5.33 13.04
N SER A 187 35.69 5.43 13.38
CA SER A 187 36.57 6.55 13.02
C SER A 187 36.85 6.66 11.54
N ASP A 188 36.80 5.54 10.80
CA ASP A 188 37.24 5.45 9.40
C ASP A 188 36.04 5.56 8.45
N LEU A 189 34.83 5.56 9.01
CA LEU A 189 33.56 5.51 8.29
C LEU A 189 33.08 6.95 8.01
N HIS A 190 33.74 7.64 7.09
CA HIS A 190 33.31 8.95 6.58
C HIS A 190 32.39 8.79 5.37
N PHE A 191 31.10 8.99 5.57
CA PHE A 191 30.12 9.00 4.49
C PHE A 191 29.07 10.07 4.76
N CYS A 192 28.66 10.82 3.74
CA CYS A 192 27.44 11.60 3.80
C CYS A 192 26.29 10.67 3.40
N VAL A 193 25.57 10.12 4.37
CA VAL A 193 24.35 9.38 4.09
C VAL A 193 23.20 10.38 3.98
N VAL A 194 22.79 10.64 2.74
CA VAL A 194 21.48 11.22 2.46
C VAL A 194 20.48 10.06 2.58
N SER A 195 20.06 9.77 3.81
CA SER A 195 19.15 8.67 4.09
C SER A 195 17.70 9.09 3.89
N ALA A 196 17.08 8.60 2.82
CA ALA A 196 15.62 8.54 2.70
C ALA A 196 14.95 7.69 3.80
N ARG A 197 15.71 6.89 4.57
CA ARG A 197 15.16 6.02 5.61
C ARG A 197 14.83 6.76 6.91
N ARG A 198 15.45 7.91 7.17
CA ARG A 198 15.22 8.72 8.39
C ARG A 198 14.33 9.94 8.15
N THR A 199 13.93 10.20 6.91
CA THR A 199 13.02 11.29 6.56
C THR A 199 11.59 10.91 6.96
N ARG A 200 11.17 11.34 8.15
CA ARG A 200 9.85 11.04 8.72
C ARG A 200 8.76 12.03 8.27
N THR A 201 9.13 13.09 7.55
CA THR A 201 8.22 14.16 7.13
C THR A 201 8.17 14.29 5.60
N PRO A 202 7.06 14.79 5.05
CA PRO A 202 6.90 14.98 3.59
C PRO A 202 7.98 15.86 2.97
N GLU A 203 8.35 16.91 3.69
CA GLU A 203 9.33 17.88 3.29
C GLU A 203 10.69 17.19 3.14
N ALA A 204 11.06 16.35 4.10
CA ALA A 204 12.33 15.64 4.07
C ALA A 204 12.40 14.61 2.92
N VAL A 205 11.30 13.96 2.55
CA VAL A 205 11.27 13.06 1.37
C VAL A 205 11.46 13.86 0.08
N LYS A 206 10.80 15.01 -0.05
CA LYS A 206 10.99 15.94 -1.16
C LYS A 206 12.46 16.40 -1.23
N ASP A 207 13.07 16.73 -0.10
CA ASP A 207 14.47 17.17 -0.04
C ASP A 207 15.42 16.08 -0.52
N VAL A 208 15.21 14.83 -0.13
CA VAL A 208 16.00 13.70 -0.63
C VAL A 208 15.85 13.52 -2.14
N ALA A 209 14.64 13.63 -2.68
CA ALA A 209 14.40 13.55 -4.12
C ALA A 209 15.08 14.71 -4.88
N MET A 210 15.09 15.92 -4.31
CA MET A 210 15.82 17.07 -4.88
C MET A 210 17.33 16.84 -4.87
N VAL A 211 17.88 16.28 -3.78
CA VAL A 211 19.30 15.92 -3.68
C VAL A 211 19.66 14.84 -4.71
N GLU A 212 18.87 13.77 -4.83
CA GLU A 212 19.06 12.73 -5.84
C GLU A 212 19.07 13.32 -7.26
N ALA A 213 18.12 14.21 -7.57
CA ALA A 213 18.05 14.90 -8.85
C ALA A 213 19.25 15.83 -9.12
N ALA A 214 19.85 16.41 -8.08
CA ALA A 214 21.07 17.19 -8.21
C ALA A 214 22.30 16.30 -8.47
N PHE A 215 22.44 15.18 -7.75
CA PHE A 215 23.52 14.21 -7.98
C PHE A 215 23.47 13.62 -9.39
N ARG A 216 22.29 13.23 -9.88
CA ARG A 216 22.12 12.74 -11.25
C ARG A 216 22.51 13.78 -12.30
N ARG A 217 22.16 15.06 -12.09
CA ARG A 217 22.59 16.17 -12.97
C ARG A 217 24.10 16.37 -12.98
N ALA A 218 24.78 16.07 -11.87
CA ALA A 218 26.23 16.11 -11.76
C ALA A 218 26.93 14.85 -12.30
N GLY A 219 26.20 13.92 -12.94
CA GLY A 219 26.77 12.67 -13.46
C GLY A 219 27.06 11.62 -12.37
N VAL A 220 26.65 11.86 -11.13
CA VAL A 220 26.80 10.90 -10.03
C VAL A 220 25.57 10.00 -10.03
N THR A 221 25.80 8.68 -10.11
CA THR A 221 24.74 7.68 -9.97
C THR A 221 24.73 7.17 -8.53
N PRO A 222 23.73 7.53 -7.70
CA PRO A 222 23.63 6.99 -6.35
C PRO A 222 23.42 5.46 -6.44
N THR A 223 24.29 4.69 -5.79
CA THR A 223 24.22 3.23 -5.67
C THR A 223 23.33 2.77 -4.53
#